data_AF-A0AAD5X6W9-F1
#
_entry.id   AF-A0AAD5X6W9-F1
#
_cell.length_a   1.000
_cell.length_b   1.000
_cell.length_c   1.000
_cell.angle_alpha   90.00
_cell.angle_beta   90.00
_cell.angle_gamma   90.00
#
_symmetry.space_group_name_H-M   'P 1'
#
loop_
_entity.id
_entity.type
_entity.pdbx_description
1 polymer ?
#
loop_
_entity_poly.entity_id
_entity_poly.type
_entity_poly.pdbx_seq_one_letter_code
_entity_poly.pdbx_strand_id
1 'polypeptide(L)'
;MSSKGTVLRADVSGQVMMRVYLSGMPECKFGLNDRIAIEGGEHAGRIVPPTVSSSRKNGHHTTVDLDDTQFHQCVKLSNFEETRTITFIPPDGEFELMRYRSTNTVNLPFRVNAIVDEFSDDNHVNYKISVRALYDTKVFGQNIVIKIPTPPSTNDTKIKVTGGKAKYVGSENAIVWK
;
A
#
# COMPACT_ATOMS: atom_id res chain seq x y z
N MET A 1 -1.94 11.04 -6.86
CA MET A 1 -2.47 10.70 -8.20
C MET A 1 -2.75 11.99 -8.96
N SER A 2 -2.61 11.98 -10.29
CA SER A 2 -3.01 13.11 -11.13
C SER A 2 -4.54 13.21 -11.22
N SER A 3 -5.05 14.35 -11.72
CA SER A 3 -6.48 14.53 -12.00
C SER A 3 -7.05 13.52 -13.01
N LYS A 4 -6.19 12.98 -13.89
CA LYS A 4 -6.54 11.92 -14.85
C LYS A 4 -6.45 10.50 -14.26
N GLY A 5 -6.10 10.37 -12.99
CA GLY A 5 -5.97 9.09 -12.29
C GLY A 5 -4.66 8.35 -12.55
N THR A 6 -3.63 9.03 -13.08
CA THR A 6 -2.27 8.48 -13.17
C THR A 6 -1.64 8.48 -11.79
N VAL A 7 -1.01 7.38 -11.39
CA VAL A 7 -0.23 7.31 -10.16
C VAL A 7 1.07 8.10 -10.37
N LEU A 8 1.26 9.18 -9.61
CA LEU A 8 2.45 10.04 -9.72
C LEU A 8 3.57 9.58 -8.76
N ARG A 9 3.17 9.09 -7.60
CA ARG A 9 4.03 8.56 -6.56
C ARG A 9 3.23 7.53 -5.77
N ALA A 10 3.83 6.39 -5.50
CA ALA A 10 3.32 5.40 -4.57
C ALA A 10 4.52 4.81 -3.83
N ASP A 11 4.49 4.91 -2.51
CA ASP A 11 5.51 4.35 -1.64
C ASP A 11 4.85 3.78 -0.40
N VAL A 12 5.42 2.68 0.10
CA VAL A 12 5.01 2.00 1.31
C VAL A 12 6.21 1.98 2.24
N SER A 13 6.03 2.48 3.46
CA SER A 13 6.96 2.30 4.56
C SER A 13 6.27 1.45 5.60
N GLY A 14 6.83 0.27 5.88
CA GLY A 14 6.25 -0.72 6.79
C GLY A 14 7.23 -1.16 7.86
N GLN A 15 6.69 -1.80 8.90
CA GLN A 15 7.49 -2.42 9.95
C GLN A 15 6.83 -3.72 10.41
N VAL A 16 7.63 -4.66 10.86
CA VAL A 16 7.19 -5.93 11.44
C VAL A 16 7.43 -5.87 12.94
N MET A 17 6.34 -5.72 13.69
CA MET A 17 6.35 -5.81 15.15
C MET A 17 6.16 -7.27 15.56
N MET A 18 6.98 -7.75 16.48
CA MET A 18 6.93 -9.10 17.01
C MET A 18 6.61 -9.07 18.50
N ARG A 19 5.69 -9.93 18.94
CA ARG A 19 5.40 -10.20 20.35
C ARG A 19 5.83 -11.62 20.67
N VAL A 20 6.77 -11.77 21.59
CA VAL A 20 7.46 -13.03 21.83
C VAL A 20 7.21 -13.51 23.25
N TYR A 21 6.63 -14.71 23.32
CA TYR A 21 6.34 -15.45 24.54
C TYR A 21 6.80 -16.90 24.35
N LEU A 22 8.08 -17.06 24.01
CA LEU A 22 8.71 -18.36 23.77
C LEU A 22 9.55 -18.75 24.99
N SER A 23 9.61 -20.04 25.31
CA SER A 23 10.44 -20.53 26.41
C SER A 23 11.88 -20.74 25.96
N GLY A 24 12.85 -20.31 26.78
CA GLY A 24 14.28 -20.45 26.49
C GLY A 24 14.79 -19.42 25.47
N MET A 25 15.80 -19.79 24.68
CA MET A 25 16.39 -18.94 23.63
C MET A 25 16.32 -19.63 22.26
N PRO A 26 15.11 -19.80 21.70
CA PRO A 26 14.95 -20.53 20.44
C PRO A 26 15.45 -19.70 19.24
N GLU A 27 16.14 -20.35 18.32
CA GLU A 27 16.47 -19.76 17.01
C GLU A 27 15.25 -19.84 16.09
N CYS A 28 14.81 -18.68 15.59
CA CYS A 28 13.65 -18.51 14.72
C CYS A 28 14.10 -18.21 13.28
N LYS A 29 13.27 -18.62 12.31
CA LYS A 29 13.45 -18.29 10.89
C LYS A 29 12.23 -17.56 10.37
N PHE A 30 12.44 -16.50 9.60
CA PHE A 30 11.39 -15.71 8.98
C PHE A 30 11.68 -15.51 7.50
N GLY A 31 10.79 -16.00 6.64
CA GLY A 31 10.93 -15.94 5.19
C GLY A 31 10.08 -14.83 4.58
N LEU A 32 10.66 -14.08 3.65
CA LEU A 32 10.00 -13.01 2.90
C LEU A 32 9.71 -13.46 1.47
N ASN A 33 8.54 -13.07 0.94
CA ASN A 33 8.20 -13.30 -0.46
C ASN A 33 8.73 -12.17 -1.36
N ASP A 34 10.04 -11.98 -1.36
CA ASP A 34 10.72 -10.92 -2.12
C ASP A 34 11.16 -11.42 -3.51
N ARG A 35 11.05 -10.58 -4.54
CA ARG A 35 11.52 -10.92 -5.89
C ARG A 35 13.04 -10.78 -5.89
N ILE A 36 13.76 -11.81 -6.34
CA ILE A 36 15.18 -11.64 -6.66
C ILE A 36 15.26 -10.73 -7.89
N ALA A 37 15.57 -9.45 -7.66
CA ALA A 37 16.03 -8.57 -8.71
C ALA A 37 17.42 -9.06 -9.16
N ILE A 38 17.44 -10.00 -10.10
CA ILE A 38 18.66 -10.29 -10.86
C ILE A 38 18.80 -9.13 -11.86
N GLU A 39 19.33 -8.00 -11.41
CA GLU A 39 19.84 -6.95 -12.29
C GLU A 39 21.34 -7.12 -12.48
N GLY A 40 21.75 -7.40 -13.73
CA GLY A 40 23.02 -6.88 -14.25
C GLY A 40 24.31 -7.66 -13.99
N GLY A 41 24.32 -8.98 -14.17
CA GLY A 41 25.56 -9.74 -14.44
C GLY A 41 25.63 -10.14 -15.91
N GLU A 42 26.12 -9.26 -16.78
CA GLU A 42 26.55 -9.68 -18.11
C GLU A 42 27.67 -10.72 -17.97
N HIS A 43 27.57 -11.81 -18.74
CA HIS A 43 28.54 -12.93 -18.90
C HIS A 43 28.34 -14.17 -18.00
N ALA A 44 27.49 -15.11 -18.44
CA ALA A 44 27.93 -16.45 -18.85
C ALA A 44 26.72 -17.26 -19.36
N GLY A 45 26.79 -17.70 -20.62
CA GLY A 45 25.67 -18.27 -21.35
C GLY A 45 25.20 -19.65 -20.85
N ARG A 46 23.88 -19.85 -20.95
CA ARG A 46 23.31 -21.15 -21.30
C ARG A 46 21.99 -20.95 -22.03
N ILE A 47 21.97 -21.33 -23.29
CA ILE A 47 20.81 -21.36 -24.18
C ILE A 47 19.84 -22.41 -23.62
N VAL A 48 18.70 -21.98 -23.10
CA VAL A 48 17.50 -22.82 -22.96
C VAL A 48 16.34 -22.04 -23.60
N PRO A 49 15.69 -22.55 -24.66
CA PRO A 49 14.68 -21.82 -25.41
C PRO A 49 13.39 -21.64 -24.59
N PRO A 50 12.60 -20.57 -24.84
CA PRO A 50 11.36 -20.32 -24.13
C PRO A 50 10.26 -21.24 -24.67
N THR A 51 10.08 -22.41 -24.04
CA THR A 51 8.92 -23.26 -24.29
C THR A 51 7.82 -22.97 -23.28
N VAL A 52 6.74 -22.42 -23.83
CA VAL A 52 5.39 -22.36 -23.29
C VAL A 52 5.03 -23.65 -22.53
N SER A 53 4.88 -23.54 -21.21
CA SER A 53 4.04 -24.42 -20.39
C SER A 53 3.39 -23.56 -19.30
N SER A 54 2.20 -23.05 -19.59
CA SER A 54 0.95 -23.58 -19.05
C SER A 54 0.87 -23.57 -17.51
N SER A 55 0.27 -22.49 -17.02
CA SER A 55 -0.89 -22.58 -16.15
C SER A 55 -0.78 -23.47 -14.91
N ARG A 56 -0.27 -22.92 -13.82
CA ARG A 56 -0.82 -23.20 -12.48
C ARG A 56 -1.56 -21.96 -11.98
N LYS A 57 -2.85 -21.89 -12.31
CA LYS A 57 -3.83 -21.08 -11.59
C LYS A 57 -4.00 -21.71 -10.20
N ASN A 58 -3.46 -21.09 -9.17
CA ASN A 58 -4.06 -20.92 -7.83
C ASN A 58 -3.00 -20.40 -6.85
N GLY A 59 -3.18 -19.15 -6.43
CA GLY A 59 -2.32 -18.49 -5.45
C GLY A 59 -1.73 -17.20 -6.03
N HIS A 60 -2.35 -16.08 -5.68
CA HIS A 60 -1.82 -14.73 -5.89
C HIS A 60 -0.57 -14.55 -4.99
N HIS A 61 0.53 -15.23 -5.29
CA HIS A 61 1.82 -14.96 -4.66
C HIS A 61 2.44 -13.77 -5.40
N THR A 62 1.95 -12.57 -5.08
CA THR A 62 2.61 -11.33 -5.49
C THR A 62 3.94 -11.28 -4.77
N THR A 63 5.02 -11.62 -5.48
CA THR A 63 6.37 -11.30 -5.01
C THR A 63 6.44 -9.80 -4.80
N VAL A 64 6.79 -9.39 -3.59
CA VAL A 64 6.99 -8.00 -3.22
C VAL A 64 8.40 -7.62 -3.66
N ASP A 65 8.62 -6.36 -4.00
CA ASP A 65 9.95 -5.83 -4.31
C ASP A 65 10.30 -4.84 -3.21
N LEU A 66 11.33 -5.15 -2.42
CA LEU A 66 11.74 -4.35 -1.26
C LEU A 66 12.93 -3.46 -1.64
N ASP A 67 12.77 -2.14 -1.54
CA ASP A 67 13.81 -1.18 -1.92
C ASP A 67 14.90 -1.07 -0.85
N ASP A 68 14.51 -1.09 0.43
CA ASP A 68 15.40 -0.94 1.58
C ASP A 68 14.81 -1.69 2.77
N THR A 69 15.68 -2.32 3.57
CA THR A 69 15.31 -3.11 4.74
C THR A 69 16.30 -2.88 5.87
N GLN A 70 15.77 -2.62 7.06
CA GLN A 70 16.54 -2.49 8.29
C GLN A 70 16.09 -3.57 9.25
N PHE A 71 17.04 -4.24 9.91
CA PHE A 71 16.77 -5.37 10.80
C PHE A 71 17.19 -5.04 12.22
N HIS A 72 16.51 -5.67 13.18
CA HIS A 72 16.94 -5.66 14.57
C HIS A 72 18.31 -6.34 14.73
N GLN A 73 19.09 -5.91 15.73
CA GLN A 73 20.43 -6.44 16.02
C GLN A 73 20.47 -7.95 16.31
N CYS A 74 19.35 -8.57 16.64
CA CYS A 74 19.26 -10.01 16.90
C CYS A 74 19.25 -10.86 15.62
N VAL A 75 19.20 -10.22 14.44
CA VAL A 75 19.10 -10.88 13.14
C VAL A 75 20.47 -11.20 12.57
N LYS A 76 20.65 -12.45 12.13
CA LYS A 76 21.81 -12.92 11.36
C LYS A 76 21.48 -12.83 9.86
N LEU A 77 22.26 -12.05 9.13
CA LEU A 77 22.05 -11.78 7.70
C LEU A 77 22.79 -12.75 6.76
N SER A 78 23.55 -13.71 7.29
CA SER A 78 24.46 -14.58 6.53
C SER A 78 23.81 -15.32 5.34
N ASN A 79 22.51 -15.60 5.39
CA ASN A 79 21.79 -16.34 4.35
C ASN A 79 20.67 -15.50 3.70
N PHE A 80 20.56 -14.22 4.04
CA PHE A 80 19.46 -13.38 3.59
C PHE A 80 19.50 -13.13 2.08
N GLU A 81 20.67 -12.87 1.51
CA GLU A 81 20.82 -12.56 0.08
C GLU A 81 20.38 -13.73 -0.83
N GLU A 82 20.68 -14.98 -0.43
CA GLU A 82 20.38 -16.17 -1.23
C GLU A 82 18.96 -16.71 -1.00
N THR A 83 18.52 -16.80 0.26
CA THR A 83 17.28 -17.51 0.63
C THR A 83 16.12 -16.59 0.99
N ARG A 84 16.35 -15.28 1.08
CA ARG A 84 15.40 -14.28 1.61
C ARG A 84 14.76 -14.70 2.94
N THR A 85 15.53 -15.47 3.71
CA THR A 85 15.16 -15.95 5.02
C THR A 85 16.14 -15.37 6.02
N ILE A 86 15.62 -14.70 7.03
CA ILE A 86 16.40 -14.22 8.17
C ILE A 86 16.33 -15.24 9.29
N THR A 87 17.44 -15.37 10.02
CA THR A 87 17.53 -16.23 11.21
C THR A 87 17.88 -15.36 12.42
N PHE A 88 17.18 -15.53 13.54
CA PHE A 88 17.36 -14.66 14.71
C PHE A 88 16.96 -15.36 16.01
N ILE A 89 17.48 -14.89 17.14
CA ILE A 89 17.00 -15.27 18.48
C ILE A 89 16.24 -14.06 19.03
N PRO A 90 14.91 -14.11 19.12
CA PRO A 90 14.12 -12.95 19.52
C PRO A 90 14.37 -12.57 20.99
N PRO A 91 14.44 -11.26 21.31
CA PRO A 91 14.25 -10.79 22.67
C PRO A 91 12.84 -11.11 23.19
N ASP A 92 12.70 -11.24 24.51
CA ASP A 92 11.40 -11.40 25.15
C ASP A 92 10.56 -10.12 25.07
N GLY A 93 9.24 -10.28 24.94
CA GLY A 93 8.29 -9.17 24.91
C GLY A 93 8.01 -8.63 23.51
N GLU A 94 7.72 -7.33 23.42
CA GLU A 94 7.38 -6.66 22.15
C GLU A 94 8.60 -5.90 21.61
N PHE A 95 8.99 -6.19 20.37
CA PHE A 95 10.08 -5.48 19.70
C PHE A 95 9.82 -5.37 18.18
N GLU A 96 10.53 -4.45 17.53
CA GLU A 96 10.52 -4.29 16.09
C GLU A 96 11.56 -5.21 15.46
N LEU A 97 11.11 -6.19 14.66
CA LEU A 97 12.01 -7.14 14.00
C LEU A 97 12.68 -6.52 12.76
N MET A 98 11.90 -5.79 11.95
CA MET A 98 12.40 -5.13 10.75
C MET A 98 11.54 -3.93 10.35
N ARG A 99 12.16 -2.98 9.65
CA ARG A 99 11.53 -1.89 8.90
C ARG A 99 11.84 -2.08 7.42
N TYR A 100 10.90 -1.77 6.56
CA TYR A 100 11.09 -1.90 5.12
C TYR A 100 10.42 -0.77 4.35
N ARG A 101 10.95 -0.50 3.16
CA ARG A 101 10.38 0.43 2.19
C ARG A 101 10.19 -0.28 0.85
N SER A 102 9.07 -0.01 0.19
CA SER A 102 8.78 -0.51 -1.16
C SER A 102 8.12 0.58 -1.99
N THR A 103 8.65 0.88 -3.16
CA THR A 103 8.06 1.84 -4.12
C THR A 103 7.48 1.15 -5.34
N ASN A 104 7.98 -0.05 -5.65
CA ASN A 104 7.51 -0.83 -6.77
C ASN A 104 6.23 -1.60 -6.40
N THR A 105 5.30 -1.71 -7.36
CA THR A 105 4.10 -2.58 -7.25
C THR A 105 3.14 -2.29 -6.08
N VAL A 106 2.98 -1.02 -5.69
CA VAL A 106 2.00 -0.65 -4.67
C VAL A 106 0.57 -0.74 -5.22
N ASN A 107 -0.22 -1.67 -4.68
CA ASN A 107 -1.65 -1.77 -4.96
C ASN A 107 -2.44 -0.73 -4.16
N LEU A 108 -2.98 0.28 -4.86
CA LEU A 108 -3.80 1.30 -4.22
C LEU A 108 -5.17 0.72 -3.82
N PRO A 109 -5.61 0.86 -2.55
CA PRO A 109 -6.86 0.27 -2.10
C PRO A 109 -8.10 0.97 -2.65
N PHE A 110 -7.96 2.23 -3.06
CA PHE A 110 -9.03 3.04 -3.61
C PHE A 110 -8.58 3.79 -4.86
N ARG A 111 -9.48 3.91 -5.82
CA ARG A 111 -9.37 4.84 -6.95
C ARG A 111 -10.43 5.92 -6.81
N VAL A 112 -9.97 7.17 -6.77
CA VAL A 112 -10.84 8.35 -6.72
C VAL A 112 -10.87 8.97 -8.11
N ASN A 113 -12.07 9.26 -8.60
CA ASN A 113 -12.32 10.06 -9.78
C ASN A 113 -13.11 11.30 -9.33
N ALA A 114 -12.52 12.48 -9.54
CA ALA A 114 -13.10 13.75 -9.14
C ALA A 114 -13.31 14.60 -10.39
N ILE A 115 -14.55 15.04 -10.60
CA ILE A 115 -14.91 16.02 -11.62
C ILE A 115 -15.40 17.25 -10.88
N VAL A 116 -14.83 18.40 -11.22
CA VAL A 116 -15.14 19.71 -10.63
C VAL A 116 -15.57 20.62 -11.76
N ASP A 117 -16.81 21.08 -11.70
CA ASP A 117 -17.37 22.01 -12.68
C ASP A 117 -17.62 23.34 -11.96
N GLU A 118 -16.94 24.39 -12.41
CA GLU A 118 -17.10 25.75 -11.89
C GLU A 118 -18.03 26.55 -12.81
N PHE A 119 -19.10 27.12 -12.26
CA PHE A 119 -20.05 27.92 -13.01
C PHE A 119 -19.86 29.40 -12.67
N SER A 120 -19.24 30.14 -13.59
CA SER A 120 -18.95 31.57 -13.42
C SER A 120 -20.19 32.44 -13.27
N ASP A 121 -21.31 32.04 -13.87
CA ASP A 121 -22.52 32.85 -13.92
C ASP A 121 -23.32 32.84 -12.61
N ASP A 122 -23.21 31.78 -11.81
CA ASP A 122 -23.98 31.58 -10.57
C ASP A 122 -23.09 31.52 -9.32
N ASN A 123 -21.76 31.62 -9.45
CA ASN A 123 -20.81 31.45 -8.34
C ASN A 123 -21.02 30.13 -7.55
N HIS A 124 -21.37 29.08 -8.28
CA HIS A 124 -21.56 27.74 -7.72
C HIS A 124 -20.50 26.80 -8.29
N VAL A 125 -19.97 25.94 -7.43
CA VAL A 125 -19.05 24.86 -7.80
C VAL A 125 -19.74 23.53 -7.59
N ASN A 126 -19.73 22.69 -8.61
CA ASN A 126 -20.30 21.36 -8.56
C ASN A 126 -19.19 20.31 -8.45
N TYR A 127 -19.31 19.43 -7.46
CA TYR A 127 -18.36 18.34 -7.21
C TYR A 127 -19.03 17.00 -7.50
N LYS A 128 -18.49 16.26 -8.47
CA LYS A 128 -18.88 14.87 -8.72
C LYS A 128 -17.71 13.94 -8.42
N ILE A 129 -17.77 13.35 -7.22
CA ILE A 129 -16.71 12.47 -6.70
C ILE A 129 -17.20 11.03 -6.74
N SER A 130 -16.45 10.16 -7.41
CA SER A 130 -16.67 8.72 -7.46
C SER A 130 -15.47 7.99 -6.87
N VAL A 131 -15.72 7.10 -5.92
CA VAL A 131 -14.68 6.31 -5.26
C VAL A 131 -14.95 4.84 -5.49
N ARG A 132 -13.93 4.12 -5.97
CA ARG A 132 -13.99 2.68 -6.20
C ARG A 132 -12.96 1.97 -5.32
N ALA A 133 -13.42 1.01 -4.54
CA ALA A 133 -12.54 0.07 -3.85
C ALA A 133 -11.88 -0.88 -4.86
N LEU A 134 -10.58 -1.10 -4.70
CA LEU A 134 -9.77 -1.98 -5.55
C LEU A 134 -9.25 -3.22 -4.80
N TYR A 135 -9.53 -3.33 -3.50
CA TYR A 135 -9.22 -4.53 -2.72
C TYR A 135 -10.20 -5.67 -3.01
N ASP A 136 -9.82 -6.89 -2.61
CA ASP A 136 -10.63 -8.09 -2.79
C ASP A 136 -12.00 -7.95 -2.13
N THR A 137 -13.05 -8.42 -2.82
CA THR A 137 -14.44 -8.34 -2.36
C THR A 137 -14.74 -9.02 -1.01
N LYS A 138 -13.84 -9.89 -0.53
CA LYS A 138 -13.95 -10.55 0.78
C LYS A 138 -13.45 -9.68 1.93
N VAL A 139 -12.72 -8.60 1.62
CA VAL A 139 -12.18 -7.66 2.60
C VAL A 139 -13.06 -6.41 2.61
N PHE A 140 -13.23 -5.81 3.78
CA PHE A 140 -14.02 -4.59 3.95
C PHE A 140 -13.16 -3.51 4.60
N GLY A 141 -13.03 -2.36 3.94
CA GLY A 141 -12.43 -1.17 4.52
C GLY A 141 -13.36 -0.57 5.59
N GLN A 142 -12.80 -0.22 6.74
CA GLN A 142 -13.51 0.46 7.83
C GLN A 142 -12.93 1.85 8.05
N ASN A 143 -13.69 2.73 8.71
CA ASN A 143 -13.28 4.10 9.04
C ASN A 143 -12.79 4.90 7.82
N ILE A 144 -13.45 4.69 6.68
CA ILE A 144 -13.14 5.41 5.44
C ILE A 144 -13.61 6.85 5.61
N VAL A 145 -12.71 7.81 5.39
CA VAL A 145 -13.03 9.23 5.41
C VAL A 145 -12.50 9.87 4.14
N ILE A 146 -13.39 10.49 3.38
CA ILE A 146 -13.07 11.24 2.16
C ILE A 146 -13.27 12.71 2.47
N LYS A 147 -12.19 13.49 2.38
CA LYS A 147 -12.21 14.94 2.58
C LYS A 147 -12.17 15.64 1.22
N ILE A 148 -13.23 16.38 0.90
CA ILE A 148 -13.38 17.11 -0.35
C ILE A 148 -13.23 18.59 -0.01
N PRO A 149 -12.13 19.26 -0.41
CA PRO A 149 -11.94 20.68 -0.12
C PRO A 149 -12.95 21.53 -0.90
N THR A 150 -13.44 22.59 -0.26
CA THR A 150 -14.36 23.58 -0.82
C THR A 150 -13.69 24.96 -0.84
N PRO A 151 -14.16 25.91 -1.67
CA PRO A 151 -13.62 27.27 -1.66
C PRO A 151 -13.82 27.95 -0.29
N PRO A 152 -12.93 28.87 0.13
CA PRO A 152 -13.07 29.58 1.40
C PRO A 152 -14.34 30.44 1.52
N SER A 153 -14.91 30.86 0.39
CA SER A 153 -16.12 31.68 0.30
C SER A 153 -17.42 30.85 0.30
N THR A 154 -17.36 29.57 0.67
CA THR A 154 -18.52 28.67 0.65
C THR A 154 -19.53 29.07 1.72
N ASN A 155 -20.74 29.46 1.29
CA ASN A 155 -21.83 29.87 2.19
C ASN A 155 -22.89 28.77 2.37
N ASP A 156 -23.15 27.96 1.35
CA ASP A 156 -24.13 26.87 1.38
C ASP A 156 -23.60 25.64 0.64
N THR A 157 -24.06 24.45 1.03
CA THR A 157 -23.68 23.18 0.38
C THR A 157 -24.89 22.25 0.26
N LYS A 158 -25.14 21.77 -0.96
CA LYS A 158 -26.14 20.71 -1.22
C LYS A 158 -25.43 19.39 -1.48
N ILE A 159 -25.51 18.48 -0.52
CA ILE A 159 -24.74 17.22 -0.53
C ILE A 159 -25.67 16.03 -0.78
N LYS A 160 -25.33 15.22 -1.79
CA LYS A 160 -25.97 13.92 -2.05
C LYS A 160 -24.90 12.85 -2.13
N VAL A 161 -25.07 11.77 -1.39
CA VAL A 161 -24.12 10.64 -1.36
C VAL A 161 -24.85 9.33 -1.66
N THR A 162 -24.14 8.40 -2.29
CA THR A 162 -24.65 7.06 -2.64
C THR A 162 -24.52 6.06 -1.49
N GLY A 163 -23.66 6.36 -0.50
CA GLY A 163 -23.45 5.55 0.69
C GLY A 163 -22.78 6.37 1.79
N GLY A 164 -22.90 5.94 3.04
CA GLY A 164 -22.36 6.67 4.19
C GLY A 164 -23.10 7.98 4.48
N LYS A 165 -22.42 8.92 5.14
CA LYS A 165 -22.91 10.24 5.52
C LYS A 165 -21.86 11.28 5.19
N ALA A 166 -22.26 12.37 4.56
CA ALA A 166 -21.38 13.50 4.31
C ALA A 166 -21.91 14.78 4.93
N LYS A 167 -21.00 15.61 5.43
CA LYS A 167 -21.31 16.89 6.07
C LYS A 167 -20.25 17.92 5.71
N TYR A 168 -20.69 19.15 5.44
CA TYR A 168 -19.79 20.29 5.33
C TYR A 168 -19.27 20.72 6.71
N VAL A 169 -17.97 20.92 6.81
CA VAL A 169 -17.25 21.35 8.00
C VAL A 169 -16.56 22.66 7.68
N GLY A 170 -17.22 23.78 8.02
CA GLY A 170 -16.74 25.13 7.67
C GLY A 170 -15.39 25.49 8.28
N SER A 171 -15.09 25.01 9.49
CA SER A 171 -13.77 25.20 10.11
C SER A 171 -12.62 24.59 9.31
N GLU A 172 -12.90 23.60 8.46
CA GLU A 172 -11.92 22.92 7.62
C GLU A 172 -12.03 23.28 6.14
N ASN A 173 -12.99 24.15 5.77
CA ASN A 173 -13.36 24.43 4.37
C ASN A 173 -13.45 23.15 3.53
N ALA A 174 -14.17 22.14 4.04
CA ALA A 174 -14.25 20.85 3.39
C ALA A 174 -15.57 20.13 3.67
N ILE A 175 -16.00 19.34 2.70
CA ILE A 175 -17.02 18.31 2.88
C ILE A 175 -16.32 17.04 3.36
N VAL A 176 -16.70 16.56 4.54
CA VAL A 176 -16.21 15.31 5.12
C VAL A 176 -17.25 14.23 4.88
N TRP A 177 -16.88 13.21 4.11
CA TRP A 177 -17.70 12.05 3.80
C TRP A 177 -17.16 10.83 4.54
N LYS A 178 -18.01 10.22 5.38
CA LYS A 178 -17.74 9.03 6.20
C LYS A 178 -18.67 7.88 5.85
#